data_AF-A9B1P0-F1
#
_entry.id   AF-A9B1P0-F1
#
_cell.length_a   1.000
_cell.length_b   1.000
_cell.length_c   1.000
_cell.angle_alpha   90.00
_cell.angle_beta   90.00
_cell.angle_gamma   90.00
#
_symmetry.space_group_name_H-M   'P 1'
#
loop_
_entity.id
_entity.type
_entity.pdbx_description
1 polymer ?
#
loop_
_entity_poly.entity_id
_entity_poly.type
_entity_poly.pdbx_seq_one_letter_code
_entity_poly.pdbx_strand_id
1 'polypeptide(L)'
;MHSYLMVAGLLTVLMALAHSIFGEQLILRPLARQIQTTPNRLLQSRLPTLRFTWHITSVLGLGMAWLFFDCAQQSQLNPSQILLLRTSSITFIVCFGIALIGSRAKHPSWLIFLIIAGLTWLSTIA
;
A
#
# COMPACT_ATOMS: atom_id res chain seq x y z
N MET A 1 -17.78 -8.93 14.27
CA MET A 1 -16.44 -9.02 13.65
C MET A 1 -16.60 -9.17 12.16
N HIS A 2 -16.12 -8.19 11.39
CA HIS A 2 -16.19 -8.23 9.93
C HIS A 2 -14.97 -8.99 9.38
N SER A 3 -15.16 -10.27 9.02
CA SER A 3 -14.08 -11.14 8.50
C SER A 3 -13.39 -10.55 7.26
N TYR A 4 -14.14 -9.91 6.37
CA TYR A 4 -13.60 -9.23 5.19
C TYR A 4 -12.61 -8.11 5.55
N LEU A 5 -12.90 -7.30 6.57
CA LEU A 5 -12.02 -6.22 7.01
C LEU A 5 -10.76 -6.73 7.69
N MET A 6 -10.87 -7.85 8.43
CA MET A 6 -9.70 -8.51 9.01
C MET A 6 -8.74 -8.99 7.92
N VAL A 7 -9.27 -9.62 6.87
CA VAL A 7 -8.47 -10.05 5.72
C VAL A 7 -7.88 -8.85 4.97
N ALA A 8 -8.68 -7.81 4.73
CA ALA A 8 -8.22 -6.59 4.07
C ALA A 8 -7.09 -5.91 4.85
N GLY A 9 -7.22 -5.80 6.18
CA GLY A 9 -6.18 -5.28 7.07
C GLY A 9 -4.90 -6.11 6.98
N LEU A 10 -5.00 -7.43 7.08
CA LEU A 10 -3.84 -8.32 7.00
C LEU A 10 -3.12 -8.21 5.65
N LEU A 11 -3.87 -8.22 4.54
CA LEU A 11 -3.31 -8.02 3.20
C LEU A 11 -2.62 -6.66 3.07
N THR A 12 -3.19 -5.61 3.67
CA THR A 12 -2.60 -4.27 3.66
C THR A 12 -1.29 -4.23 4.46
N VAL A 13 -1.22 -4.92 5.60
CA VAL A 13 0.05 -5.10 6.35
C VAL A 13 1.09 -5.81 5.50
N LEU A 14 0.75 -6.97 4.95
CA LEU A 14 1.67 -7.77 4.14
C LEU A 14 2.17 -6.99 2.93
N MET A 15 1.28 -6.25 2.25
CA MET A 15 1.63 -5.36 1.15
C MET A 15 2.59 -4.25 1.59
N ALA A 16 2.32 -3.59 2.72
CA ALA A 16 3.18 -2.52 3.23
C ALA A 16 4.58 -3.03 3.59
N LEU A 17 4.67 -4.20 4.24
CA LEU A 17 5.93 -4.85 4.57
C LEU A 17 6.67 -5.30 3.31
N ALA A 18 5.98 -5.94 2.36
CA ALA A 18 6.56 -6.38 1.10
C ALA A 18 7.09 -5.18 0.29
N HIS A 19 6.35 -4.08 0.22
CA HIS A 19 6.80 -2.84 -0.43
C HIS A 19 8.11 -2.35 0.19
N SER A 20 8.17 -2.24 1.52
CA SER A 20 9.36 -1.74 2.23
C SER A 20 10.57 -2.67 2.05
N ILE A 21 10.40 -3.96 2.36
CA ILE A 21 11.49 -4.94 2.42
C ILE A 21 11.98 -5.27 1.01
N PHE A 22 11.09 -5.70 0.12
CA PHE A 22 11.50 -6.09 -1.23
C PHE A 22 11.91 -4.89 -2.06
N GLY A 23 11.30 -3.73 -1.85
CA GLY A 23 11.75 -2.51 -2.53
C GLY A 23 13.16 -2.08 -2.11
N GLU A 24 13.48 -2.13 -0.81
CA GLU A 24 14.84 -1.83 -0.35
C GLU A 24 15.84 -2.86 -0.90
N GLN A 25 15.52 -4.15 -0.83
CA GLN A 25 16.44 -5.22 -1.23
C GLN A 25 16.64 -5.31 -2.75
N LEU A 26 15.55 -5.23 -3.52
CA LEU A 26 15.57 -5.50 -4.96
C LEU A 26 15.76 -4.24 -5.81
N ILE A 27 15.44 -3.05 -5.29
CA ILE A 27 15.47 -1.80 -6.06
C ILE A 27 16.46 -0.82 -5.47
N LEU A 28 16.25 -0.37 -4.22
CA LEU A 28 16.99 0.76 -3.67
C LEU A 28 18.44 0.42 -3.33
N ARG A 29 18.73 -0.78 -2.81
CA ARG A 29 20.12 -1.20 -2.55
C ARG A 29 20.94 -1.36 -3.84
N PRO A 30 20.48 -2.09 -4.87
CA PRO A 30 21.18 -2.14 -6.15
C PRO A 30 21.36 -0.75 -6.77
N LEU A 31 20.31 0.07 -6.77
CA LEU A 31 20.35 1.43 -7.31
C LEU A 31 21.34 2.32 -6.53
N ALA A 32 21.36 2.24 -5.21
CA ALA A 32 22.31 2.96 -4.37
C ALA A 32 23.76 2.63 -4.73
N ARG A 33 24.08 1.34 -4.91
CA ARG A 33 25.43 0.89 -5.31
C ARG A 33 25.82 1.49 -6.66
N GLN A 34 24.92 1.49 -7.63
CA GLN A 34 25.16 2.06 -8.97
C GLN A 34 25.32 3.60 -8.94
N ILE A 35 24.53 4.29 -8.12
CA ILE A 35 24.61 5.76 -7.98
C ILE A 35 25.94 6.17 -7.31
N GLN A 36 26.42 5.40 -6.32
CA GLN A 36 27.69 5.67 -5.64
C GLN A 36 28.90 5.63 -6.57
N THR A 37 28.88 4.78 -7.60
CA THR A 37 29.96 4.69 -8.59
C THR A 37 29.89 5.76 -9.68
N THR A 38 28.83 6.57 -9.70
CA THR A 38 28.62 7.61 -10.72
C THR A 38 29.15 8.97 -10.20
N PRO A 39 29.83 9.81 -11.02
CA PRO A 39 30.31 11.12 -10.59
C PRO A 39 29.19 12.17 -10.36
N ASN A 40 27.93 11.80 -10.55
CA ASN A 40 26.78 12.70 -10.48
C ASN A 40 26.35 12.96 -9.01
N ARG A 41 26.91 14.02 -8.42
CA ARG A 41 26.60 14.46 -7.04
C ARG A 41 25.11 14.78 -6.81
N LEU A 42 24.39 15.27 -7.83
CA LEU A 42 22.96 15.56 -7.71
C LEU A 42 22.13 14.29 -7.55
N LEU A 43 22.53 13.21 -8.22
CA LEU A 43 21.85 11.93 -8.09
C LEU A 43 22.12 11.28 -6.73
N GLN A 44 23.36 11.39 -6.24
CA GLN A 44 23.74 10.92 -4.91
C GLN A 44 22.95 11.63 -3.80
N SER A 45 22.75 12.96 -3.91
CA SER A 45 22.00 13.72 -2.89
C SER A 45 20.50 13.42 -2.86
N ARG A 46 19.91 12.89 -3.95
CA ARG A 46 18.49 12.52 -4.04
C ARG A 46 18.19 11.10 -3.55
N LEU A 47 19.20 10.25 -3.39
CA LEU A 47 19.02 8.86 -2.96
C LEU A 47 18.35 8.74 -1.57
N PRO A 48 18.69 9.55 -0.55
CA PRO A 48 17.99 9.53 0.73
C PRO A 48 16.50 9.87 0.60
N THR A 49 16.16 10.86 -0.23
CA THR A 49 14.76 11.23 -0.50
C THR A 49 14.01 10.08 -1.16
N LEU A 50 14.64 9.36 -2.09
CA LEU A 50 14.02 8.19 -2.72
C LEU A 50 13.73 7.08 -1.69
N ARG A 51 14.68 6.77 -0.80
CA ARG A 51 14.47 5.81 0.29
C ARG A 51 13.38 6.27 1.26
N PHE A 52 13.41 7.55 1.64
CA PHE A 52 12.41 8.13 2.53
C PHE A 52 11.00 7.99 1.96
N THR A 53 10.80 8.43 0.71
CA THR A 53 9.50 8.32 0.03
C THR A 53 9.06 6.87 -0.14
N TRP A 54 10.01 5.93 -0.27
CA TRP A 54 9.70 4.51 -0.36
C TRP A 54 9.22 3.89 0.96
N HIS A 55 9.78 4.31 2.10
CA HIS A 55 9.38 3.78 3.40
C HIS A 55 8.15 4.49 3.99
N ILE A 56 7.97 5.79 3.72
CA ILE A 56 6.81 6.53 4.24
C ILE A 56 5.48 5.99 3.70
N THR A 57 5.44 5.54 2.44
CA THR A 57 4.27 4.89 1.85
C THR A 57 3.91 3.59 2.58
N SER A 58 4.90 2.79 2.99
CA SER A 58 4.68 1.60 3.82
C SER A 58 4.13 1.96 5.20
N VAL A 59 4.64 3.03 5.83
CA VAL A 59 4.12 3.50 7.13
C VAL A 59 2.65 3.94 7.01
N LEU A 60 2.31 4.70 5.96
CA LEU A 60 0.93 5.08 5.67
C LEU A 60 0.04 3.85 5.40
N GLY A 61 0.56 2.84 4.69
CA GLY A 61 -0.12 1.57 4.47
C GLY A 61 -0.41 0.81 5.77
N LEU A 62 0.54 0.76 6.70
CA LEU A 62 0.34 0.17 8.02
C LEU A 62 -0.72 0.93 8.83
N GLY A 63 -0.71 2.27 8.76
CA GLY A 63 -1.75 3.10 9.37
C GLY A 63 -3.14 2.76 8.83
N MET A 64 -3.26 2.63 7.50
CA MET A 64 -4.53 2.21 6.87
C MET A 64 -4.97 0.82 7.30
N ALA A 65 -4.04 -0.14 7.40
CA ALA A 65 -4.35 -1.47 7.89
C ALA A 65 -4.91 -1.45 9.33
N TRP A 66 -4.37 -0.57 10.19
CA TRP A 66 -4.86 -0.41 11.55
C TRP A 66 -6.30 0.13 11.59
N LEU A 67 -6.65 1.06 10.70
CA LEU A 67 -8.03 1.54 10.56
C LEU A 67 -8.97 0.40 10.15
N PHE A 68 -8.53 -0.51 9.27
CA PHE A 68 -9.34 -1.68 8.90
C PHE A 68 -9.52 -2.65 10.07
N PHE A 69 -8.47 -2.89 10.87
CA PHE A 69 -8.58 -3.72 12.07
C PHE A 69 -9.51 -3.11 13.13
N ASP A 70 -9.44 -1.80 13.35
CA ASP A 70 -10.34 -1.08 14.26
C ASP A 70 -11.81 -1.22 13.81
N CYS A 71 -12.08 -0.97 12.53
CA CYS A 71 -13.42 -1.16 11.96
C CYS A 71 -13.88 -2.63 12.01
N ALA A 72 -12.96 -3.60 11.87
CA ALA A 72 -13.28 -5.02 11.90
C ALA A 72 -13.81 -5.50 13.27
N GLN A 73 -13.43 -4.82 14.36
CA GLN A 73 -13.85 -5.15 15.72
C GLN A 73 -15.25 -4.62 16.06
N GLN A 74 -15.75 -3.65 15.30
CA GLN A 74 -17.08 -3.09 15.53
C GLN A 74 -18.17 -4.13 15.25
N SER A 75 -19.25 -4.09 16.03
CA SER A 75 -20.44 -4.92 15.81
C SER A 75 -21.30 -4.39 14.68
N GLN A 76 -21.33 -3.06 14.52
CA GLN A 76 -22.03 -2.34 13.46
C GLN A 76 -21.19 -1.14 13.03
N LEU A 77 -21.11 -0.91 11.73
CA LEU A 77 -20.42 0.24 11.18
C LEU A 77 -21.33 1.46 11.20
N ASN A 78 -20.84 2.56 11.75
CA ASN A 78 -21.53 3.84 11.69
C ASN A 78 -21.33 4.53 10.31
N PRO A 79 -22.09 5.59 9.99
CA PRO A 79 -21.99 6.25 8.69
C PRO A 79 -20.60 6.80 8.35
N SER A 80 -19.83 7.27 9.35
CA SER A 80 -18.48 7.79 9.11
C SER A 80 -17.48 6.68 8.81
N GLN A 81 -17.59 5.52 9.46
CA GLN A 81 -16.80 4.33 9.15
C GLN A 81 -17.13 3.79 7.75
N ILE A 82 -18.42 3.76 7.37
CA ILE A 82 -18.83 3.39 6.01
C ILE A 82 -18.20 4.33 4.97
N LEU A 83 -18.22 5.64 5.22
CA LEU A 83 -17.57 6.62 4.33
C LEU A 83 -16.06 6.42 4.25
N LEU A 84 -15.38 6.16 5.38
CA LEU A 84 -13.96 5.85 5.42
C LEU A 84 -13.63 4.61 4.57
N LEU A 85 -14.40 3.54 4.71
CA LEU A 85 -14.15 2.30 3.98
C LEU A 85 -14.42 2.44 2.48
N ARG A 86 -15.47 3.17 2.09
CA ARG A 86 -15.75 3.46 0.67
C ARG A 86 -14.68 4.34 0.04
N THR A 87 -14.25 5.40 0.72
CA THR A 87 -13.17 6.27 0.22
C THR A 87 -11.83 5.52 0.14
N SER A 88 -11.54 4.66 1.12
CA SER A 88 -10.38 3.76 1.09
C SER A 88 -10.47 2.80 -0.11
N SER A 89 -11.61 2.16 -0.32
CA SER A 89 -11.84 1.27 -1.47
C SER A 89 -11.59 1.97 -2.81
N ILE A 90 -12.17 3.16 -3.01
CA ILE A 90 -11.96 3.96 -4.22
C ILE A 90 -10.48 4.32 -4.39
N THR A 91 -9.80 4.70 -3.30
CA THR A 91 -8.36 4.98 -3.31
C THR A 91 -7.56 3.76 -3.76
N PHE A 92 -7.88 2.57 -3.24
CA PHE A 92 -7.24 1.32 -3.65
C PHE A 92 -7.54 0.94 -5.11
N ILE A 93 -8.72 1.27 -5.66
CA ILE A 93 -9.03 1.12 -7.09
C ILE A 93 -8.14 2.04 -7.93
N VAL A 94 -7.94 3.29 -7.50
CA VAL A 94 -7.03 4.23 -8.18
C VAL A 94 -5.60 3.70 -8.14
N CYS A 95 -5.14 3.20 -6.99
CA CYS A 95 -3.83 2.55 -6.86
C CYS A 95 -3.71 1.30 -7.77
N PHE A 96 -4.76 0.50 -7.89
CA PHE A 96 -4.83 -0.61 -8.85
C PHE A 96 -4.60 -0.11 -10.28
N GLY A 97 -5.32 0.92 -10.72
CA GLY A 97 -5.15 1.50 -12.05
C GLY A 97 -3.74 2.02 -12.30
N ILE A 98 -3.17 2.78 -11.35
CA ILE A 98 -1.80 3.30 -11.43
C ILE A 98 -0.79 2.15 -11.52
N ALA A 99 -0.92 1.12 -10.67
CA ALA A 99 -0.02 -0.02 -10.66
C ALA A 99 -0.14 -0.86 -11.93
N LEU A 100 -1.36 -1.07 -12.44
CA LEU A 100 -1.61 -1.85 -13.65
C LEU A 100 -0.98 -1.16 -14.87
N ILE A 101 -1.24 0.14 -15.04
CA ILE A 101 -0.72 0.93 -16.17
C ILE A 101 0.80 1.11 -16.04
N GLY A 102 1.27 1.56 -14.87
CA GLY A 102 2.67 1.87 -14.63
C GLY A 102 3.59 0.65 -14.74
N SER A 103 3.14 -0.52 -14.28
CA SER A 103 3.90 -1.78 -14.41
C SER A 103 3.64 -2.52 -15.71
N ARG A 104 2.72 -2.05 -16.55
CA ARG A 104 2.21 -2.78 -17.74
C ARG A 104 1.75 -4.20 -17.38
N ALA A 105 1.03 -4.31 -16.26
CA ALA A 105 0.56 -5.56 -15.64
C ALA A 105 1.65 -6.57 -15.25
N LYS A 106 2.94 -6.22 -15.33
CA LYS A 106 4.05 -7.13 -15.01
C LYS A 106 4.32 -7.25 -13.51
N HIS A 107 3.85 -6.30 -12.71
CA HIS A 107 4.06 -6.30 -11.26
C HIS A 107 2.78 -6.74 -10.55
N PRO A 108 2.76 -7.81 -9.75
CA PRO A 108 1.53 -8.41 -9.21
C PRO A 108 0.79 -7.53 -8.19
N SER A 109 1.38 -6.40 -7.76
CA SER A 109 0.75 -5.50 -6.79
C SER A 109 -0.62 -4.96 -7.22
N TRP A 110 -0.89 -4.84 -8.53
CA TRP A 110 -2.19 -4.41 -9.02
C TRP A 110 -3.31 -5.33 -8.49
N LEU A 111 -3.07 -6.64 -8.46
CA LEU A 111 -4.07 -7.61 -8.00
C LEU A 111 -4.34 -7.47 -6.51
N ILE A 112 -3.30 -7.23 -5.71
CA ILE A 112 -3.42 -7.02 -4.26
C ILE A 112 -4.27 -5.77 -3.97
N PHE A 113 -4.02 -4.66 -4.68
CA PHE A 113 -4.83 -3.45 -4.53
C PHE A 113 -6.30 -3.68 -4.90
N LEU A 114 -6.57 -4.43 -5.96
CA LEU A 114 -7.93 -4.76 -6.38
C LEU A 114 -8.65 -5.63 -5.33
N ILE A 115 -7.97 -6.61 -4.75
CA ILE A 115 -8.53 -7.48 -3.70
C ILE A 115 -8.86 -6.65 -2.45
N ILE A 116 -7.95 -5.79 -1.98
CA ILE A 116 -8.19 -4.93 -0.81
C ILE A 116 -9.38 -3.99 -1.07
N ALA A 117 -9.47 -3.39 -2.26
CA ALA A 117 -10.62 -2.57 -2.65
C ALA A 117 -11.93 -3.37 -2.60
N GLY A 118 -11.96 -4.57 -3.20
CA GLY A 118 -13.16 -5.42 -3.19
C GLY A 118 -13.60 -5.79 -1.78
N LEU A 119 -12.67 -6.26 -0.94
CA LEU A 119 -12.98 -6.65 0.45
C LEU A 119 -13.48 -5.48 1.29
N THR A 120 -12.84 -4.31 1.16
CA THR A 120 -13.26 -3.10 1.89
C THR A 120 -14.61 -2.59 1.40
N TRP A 121 -14.90 -2.61 0.10
CA TRP A 121 -16.22 -2.26 -0.42
C TRP A 121 -17.32 -3.19 0.07
N LEU A 122 -17.10 -4.51 -0.04
CA LEU A 122 -18.05 -5.54 0.38
C LEU A 122 -18.40 -5.40 1.86
N SER A 123 -17.43 -5.02 2.70
CA SER A 123 -17.70 -4.78 4.12
C SER A 123 -18.65 -3.62 4.41
N THR A 124 -18.91 -2.74 3.45
CA THR A 124 -19.82 -1.59 3.63
C THR A 124 -21.27 -1.88 3.21
N ILE A 125 -21.51 -3.05 2.63
CA ILE A 125 -22.82 -3.49 2.14
C ILE A 125 -23.28 -4.83 2.74
N ALA A 126 -22.39 -5.51 3.47
CA ALA A 126 -22.64 -6.75 4.19
C ALA A 126 -22.93 -6.48 5.67
#